data_AF-A0A7V9JCM8-F1
#
_entry.id   AF-A0A7V9JCM8-F1
#
_cell.length_a   1.000
_cell.length_b   1.000
_cell.length_c   1.000
_cell.angle_alpha   90.00
_cell.angle_beta   90.00
_cell.angle_gamma   90.00
#
_symmetry.space_group_name_H-M   'P 1'
#
loop_
_entity.id
_entity.type
_entity.pdbx_description
1 polymer ?
#
loop_
_entity_poly.entity_id
_entity_poly.type
_entity_poly.pdbx_seq_one_letter_code
_entity_poly.pdbx_strand_id
1 'polypeptide(L)'
;MEREEQIYLKLFHMLNYLSKRVSSQRDEARLTRPAERGEWSVREVIVHLRDHEARTYPKLHLLATTAHPDLRRIGEVRLTDYHPEDSTLTVISQFRRIRQSTVSLLRELPRDAWD
;
A
#
# COMPACT_ATOMS: atom_id res chain seq x y z
N MET A 1 21.06 -13.10 3.61
CA MET A 1 19.94 -12.30 3.09
C MET A 1 20.24 -10.85 3.40
N GLU A 2 20.58 -10.09 2.35
CA GLU A 2 20.95 -8.68 2.45
C GLU A 2 19.76 -7.85 2.98
N ARG A 3 20.04 -6.72 3.66
CA ARG A 3 19.02 -5.91 4.37
C ARG A 3 17.87 -5.49 3.44
N GLU A 4 18.20 -5.13 2.21
CA GLU A 4 17.27 -4.69 1.16
C GLU A 4 16.29 -5.81 0.76
N GLU A 5 16.82 -7.02 0.61
CA GLU A 5 16.06 -8.23 0.32
C GLU A 5 15.01 -8.53 1.40
N GLN A 6 15.38 -8.32 2.66
CA GLN A 6 14.43 -8.44 3.76
C GLN A 6 13.30 -7.42 3.66
N ILE A 7 13.57 -6.21 3.17
CA ILE A 7 12.57 -5.14 3.08
C ILE A 7 11.53 -5.51 2.02
N TYR A 8 11.91 -5.78 0.78
CA TYR A 8 10.90 -6.09 -0.24
C TYR A 8 10.17 -7.41 0.03
N LEU A 9 10.84 -8.41 0.64
CA LEU A 9 10.16 -9.63 1.08
C LEU A 9 9.11 -9.36 2.15
N LYS A 10 9.43 -8.54 3.17
CA LYS A 10 8.45 -8.14 4.20
C LYS A 10 7.26 -7.42 3.58
N LEU A 11 7.51 -6.46 2.68
CA LEU A 11 6.48 -5.70 1.98
C LEU A 11 5.56 -6.61 1.14
N PHE A 12 6.13 -7.61 0.47
CA PHE A 12 5.36 -8.59 -0.32
C PHE A 12 4.58 -9.57 0.57
N HIS A 13 5.21 -10.14 1.60
CA HIS A 13 4.59 -11.14 2.47
C HIS A 13 3.46 -10.57 3.32
N MET A 14 3.59 -9.33 3.79
CA MET A 14 2.53 -8.64 4.55
C MET A 14 1.22 -8.61 3.77
N LEU A 15 1.27 -8.29 2.47
CA LEU A 15 0.08 -8.24 1.63
C LEU A 15 -0.56 -9.62 1.44
N ASN A 16 0.25 -10.67 1.27
CA ASN A 16 -0.26 -12.04 1.15
C ASN A 16 -0.93 -12.50 2.45
N TYR A 17 -0.33 -12.16 3.59
CA TYR A 17 -0.90 -12.43 4.90
C TYR A 17 -2.25 -11.73 5.08
N LEU A 18 -2.33 -10.43 4.79
CA LEU A 18 -3.58 -9.66 4.86
C LEU A 18 -4.64 -10.22 3.91
N SER A 19 -4.28 -10.48 2.65
CA SER A 19 -5.20 -11.01 1.65
C SER A 19 -5.81 -12.34 2.08
N LYS A 20 -5.00 -13.26 2.65
CA LYS A 20 -5.48 -14.56 3.12
C LYS A 20 -6.48 -14.42 4.28
N ARG A 21 -6.22 -13.49 5.21
CA ARG A 21 -7.11 -13.23 6.36
C ARG A 21 -8.43 -12.64 5.89
N VAL A 22 -8.40 -11.65 5.01
CA VAL A 22 -9.63 -11.01 4.52
C VAL A 22 -10.43 -11.92 3.61
N SER A 23 -9.81 -12.64 2.67
CA SER A 23 -10.54 -13.56 1.78
C SER A 23 -11.21 -14.72 2.52
N SER A 24 -10.74 -15.06 3.72
CA SER A 24 -11.38 -16.07 4.56
C SER A 24 -12.68 -15.59 5.20
N GLN A 25 -12.87 -14.27 5.30
CA GLN A 25 -14.10 -13.67 5.78
C GLN A 25 -15.06 -13.43 4.61
N ARG A 26 -16.17 -14.18 4.60
CA ARG A 26 -17.20 -14.05 3.56
C ARG A 26 -18.25 -12.98 3.86
N ASP A 27 -18.32 -12.55 5.12
CA ASP A 27 -19.26 -11.53 5.57
C ASP A 27 -18.58 -10.15 5.60
N GLU A 28 -18.93 -9.30 4.64
CA GLU A 28 -18.44 -7.93 4.52
C GLU A 28 -18.80 -7.06 5.74
N ALA A 29 -19.93 -7.34 6.42
CA ALA A 29 -20.33 -6.60 7.61
C ALA A 29 -19.29 -6.75 8.74
N ARG A 30 -18.61 -7.90 8.81
CA ARG A 30 -17.54 -8.15 9.79
C ARG A 30 -16.22 -7.46 9.44
N LEU A 31 -16.04 -7.05 8.18
CA LEU A 31 -14.84 -6.32 7.72
C LEU A 31 -15.02 -4.80 7.82
N THR A 32 -16.27 -4.35 7.73
CA THR A 32 -16.66 -2.93 7.78
C THR A 32 -17.03 -2.44 9.17
N ARG A 33 -17.31 -3.35 10.11
CA ARG A 33 -17.57 -3.01 11.51
C ARG A 33 -16.27 -2.90 12.31
N PRO A 34 -16.04 -1.80 13.04
CA PRO A 34 -14.96 -1.70 14.02
C PRO A 34 -15.06 -2.75 15.13
N ALA A 35 -13.92 -3.18 15.67
CA ALA A 35 -13.89 -4.10 16.80
C ALA A 35 -14.46 -3.43 18.06
N GLU A 36 -13.99 -2.21 18.38
CA GLU A 36 -14.51 -1.39 19.46
C GLU A 36 -14.93 0.03 19.00
N ARG A 37 -15.62 0.76 19.88
CA ARG A 37 -16.09 2.12 19.58
C ARG A 37 -14.90 3.07 19.44
N GLY A 38 -14.77 3.67 18.26
CA GLY A 38 -13.71 4.64 17.96
C GLY A 38 -12.46 4.02 17.34
N GLU A 39 -12.43 2.70 17.19
CA GLU A 39 -11.40 2.01 16.41
C GLU A 39 -11.74 1.98 14.91
N TRP A 40 -10.73 1.67 14.11
CA TRP A 40 -10.94 1.40 12.68
C TRP A 40 -11.38 -0.04 12.45
N SER A 41 -12.30 -0.20 11.51
CA SER A 41 -12.61 -1.49 10.90
C SER A 41 -11.43 -2.00 10.06
N VAL A 42 -11.44 -3.31 9.74
CA VAL A 42 -10.43 -3.92 8.86
C VAL A 42 -10.40 -3.21 7.50
N ARG A 43 -11.56 -2.85 6.97
CA ARG A 43 -11.67 -2.13 5.70
C ARG A 43 -11.01 -0.75 5.77
N GLU A 44 -11.27 0.02 6.83
CA GLU A 44 -10.66 1.34 7.02
C GLU A 44 -9.14 1.25 7.16
N VAL A 45 -8.62 0.27 7.91
CA VAL A 45 -7.17 0.02 8.00
C VAL A 45 -6.57 -0.22 6.60
N ILE A 46 -7.21 -1.04 5.78
CA ILE A 46 -6.71 -1.37 4.44
C ILE A 46 -6.80 -0.14 3.51
N VAL A 47 -7.87 0.64 3.60
CA VAL A 47 -8.01 1.92 2.88
C VAL A 47 -6.84 2.85 3.24
N HIS A 48 -6.55 3.01 4.53
CA HIS A 48 -5.43 3.85 4.97
C HIS A 48 -4.08 3.34 4.48
N LEU A 49 -3.86 2.02 4.47
CA LEU A 49 -2.63 1.43 3.93
C LEU A 49 -2.50 1.67 2.41
N ARG A 50 -3.57 1.47 1.65
CA ARG A 50 -3.63 1.76 0.22
C ARG A 50 -3.31 3.22 -0.06
N ASP A 51 -3.96 4.12 0.66
CA ASP A 51 -3.84 5.56 0.46
C ASP A 51 -2.47 6.10 0.85
N HIS A 52 -1.90 5.57 1.93
CA HIS A 52 -0.53 5.85 2.30
C HIS A 52 0.43 5.45 1.18
N GLU A 53 0.27 4.25 0.62
CA GLU A 53 1.09 3.79 -0.50
C GLU A 53 0.90 4.65 -1.75
N ALA A 54 -0.33 5.03 -2.07
CA ALA A 54 -0.66 5.89 -3.22
C ALA A 54 0.01 7.27 -3.13
N ARG A 55 0.15 7.82 -1.92
CA ARG A 55 0.88 9.08 -1.68
C ARG A 55 2.39 8.93 -1.69
N THR A 56 2.89 7.78 -1.27
CA THR A 56 4.33 7.55 -1.10
C THR A 56 4.99 7.11 -2.41
N TYR A 57 4.34 6.24 -3.19
CA TYR A 57 4.92 5.69 -4.42
C TYR A 57 5.36 6.77 -5.43
N PRO A 58 4.56 7.81 -5.75
CA PRO A 58 5.00 8.86 -6.67
C PRO A 58 6.26 9.59 -6.20
N LYS A 59 6.42 9.75 -4.87
CA LYS A 59 7.61 10.36 -4.28
C LYS A 59 8.83 9.47 -4.46
N LEU A 60 8.69 8.18 -4.16
CA LEU A 60 9.76 7.21 -4.37
C LEU A 60 10.18 7.14 -5.84
N HIS A 61 9.20 7.11 -6.75
CA HIS A 61 9.48 7.07 -8.17
C HIS A 61 10.21 8.33 -8.66
N LEU A 62 9.79 9.52 -8.21
CA LEU A 62 10.46 10.77 -8.57
C LEU A 62 11.90 10.82 -8.02
N LEU A 63 12.09 10.40 -6.77
CA LEU A 63 13.41 10.32 -6.15
C LEU A 63 14.36 9.38 -6.90
N ALA A 64 13.85 8.25 -7.39
CA ALA A 64 14.64 7.25 -8.08
C ALA A 64 14.99 7.62 -9.53
N THR A 65 14.16 8.44 -10.19
CA THR A 65 14.26 8.67 -11.65
C THR A 65 14.75 10.06 -12.04
N THR A 66 14.79 11.01 -11.10
CA THR A 66 15.08 12.41 -11.39
C THR A 66 16.24 12.94 -10.55
N ALA A 67 17.26 13.49 -11.21
CA ALA A 67 18.31 14.24 -10.53
C ALA A 67 17.72 15.54 -9.93
N HIS A 68 17.93 15.76 -8.63
CA HIS A 68 17.38 16.89 -7.86
C HIS A 68 15.83 16.97 -7.89
N PRO A 69 15.13 15.98 -7.33
CA PRO A 69 13.67 15.86 -7.41
C PRO A 69 12.96 16.96 -6.60
N ASP A 70 12.03 17.68 -7.25
CA ASP A 70 11.14 18.61 -6.55
C ASP A 70 9.85 17.93 -6.12
N LEU A 71 9.82 17.45 -4.88
CA LEU A 71 8.67 16.76 -4.30
C LEU A 71 7.41 17.63 -4.21
N ARG A 72 7.53 18.96 -4.26
CA ARG A 72 6.38 19.88 -4.22
C ARG A 72 5.56 19.85 -5.51
N ARG A 73 6.14 19.33 -6.60
CA ARG A 73 5.45 19.17 -7.90
C ARG A 73 4.55 17.95 -7.95
N ILE A 74 4.70 17.03 -7.00
CA ILE A 74 3.80 15.89 -6.87
C ILE A 74 2.47 16.46 -6.38
N GLY A 75 1.50 16.55 -7.30
CA GLY A 75 0.16 17.01 -6.98
C GLY A 75 -0.46 16.21 -5.85
N GLU A 76 -1.44 16.78 -5.16
CA GLU A 76 -2.17 16.06 -4.14
C GLU A 76 -2.83 14.82 -4.75
N VAL A 77 -2.48 13.65 -4.22
CA VAL A 77 -3.20 12.41 -4.53
C VAL A 77 -4.58 12.53 -3.89
N ARG A 78 -5.58 12.88 -4.70
CA ARG A 78 -6.98 12.93 -4.26
C ARG A 78 -7.41 11.53 -3.85
N LEU A 79 -7.81 11.38 -2.59
CA LEU A 79 -8.08 10.10 -1.91
C LEU A 79 -9.44 9.48 -2.27
N THR A 80 -9.99 9.83 -3.41
CA THR A 80 -11.44 9.77 -3.64
C THR A 80 -11.91 8.68 -4.58
N ASP A 81 -11.04 7.81 -5.07
CA ASP A 81 -11.46 6.69 -5.94
C ASP A 81 -11.98 5.47 -5.16
N TYR A 82 -12.31 5.64 -3.89
CA TYR A 82 -12.98 4.63 -3.09
C TYR A 82 -14.46 4.96 -3.00
N HIS A 83 -15.28 4.13 -3.63
CA HIS A 83 -16.71 4.19 -3.40
C HIS A 83 -17.05 3.49 -2.09
N PRO A 84 -18.00 4.02 -1.29
CA PRO A 84 -18.54 3.32 -0.12
C PRO A 84 -19.07 1.91 -0.45
N GLU A 85 -19.35 1.62 -1.71
CA GLU A 85 -19.80 0.33 -2.22
C GLU A 85 -18.66 -0.64 -2.58
N ASP A 86 -17.40 -0.21 -2.60
CA ASP A 86 -16.27 -1.07 -2.95
C ASP A 86 -16.06 -2.16 -1.91
N SER A 87 -16.15 -3.44 -2.28
CA SER A 87 -15.84 -4.53 -1.35
C SER A 87 -14.43 -4.40 -0.75
N THR A 88 -14.23 -4.90 0.48
CA THR A 88 -12.89 -4.92 1.08
C THR A 88 -11.86 -5.64 0.19
N LEU A 89 -12.27 -6.66 -0.57
CA LEU A 89 -11.40 -7.34 -1.55
C LEU A 89 -10.99 -6.44 -2.72
N THR A 90 -11.87 -5.54 -3.16
CA THR A 90 -11.55 -4.52 -4.16
C THR A 90 -10.44 -3.61 -3.64
N VAL A 91 -10.57 -3.13 -2.40
CA VAL A 91 -9.55 -2.25 -1.77
C VAL A 91 -8.21 -2.96 -1.62
N ILE A 92 -8.20 -4.24 -1.20
CA ILE A 92 -6.96 -5.05 -1.15
C ILE A 92 -6.33 -5.18 -2.53
N SER A 93 -7.14 -5.38 -3.57
CA SER A 93 -6.65 -5.53 -4.94
C SER A 93 -6.02 -4.24 -5.46
N GLN A 94 -6.60 -3.09 -5.13
CA GLN A 94 -6.00 -1.78 -5.42
C GLN A 94 -4.67 -1.60 -4.67
N PHE A 95 -4.65 -1.90 -3.36
CA PHE A 95 -3.43 -1.84 -2.56
C PHE A 95 -2.33 -2.76 -3.11
N ARG A 96 -2.70 -3.98 -3.54
CA ARG A 96 -1.79 -4.95 -4.14
C ARG A 96 -1.09 -4.38 -5.37
N ARG A 97 -1.82 -3.72 -6.27
CA ARG A 97 -1.25 -3.16 -7.49
C ARG A 97 -0.18 -2.11 -7.19
N ILE A 98 -0.50 -1.16 -6.30
CA ILE A 98 0.46 -0.10 -5.94
C ILE A 98 1.67 -0.69 -5.20
N ARG A 99 1.44 -1.63 -4.27
CA ARG A 99 2.52 -2.33 -3.57
C ARG A 99 3.45 -3.09 -4.52
N GLN A 100 2.92 -3.71 -5.58
CA GLN A 100 3.73 -4.35 -6.61
C GLN A 100 4.61 -3.35 -7.33
N SER A 101 4.07 -2.20 -7.73
CA SER A 101 4.85 -1.12 -8.33
C SER A 101 5.97 -0.62 -7.41
N THR A 102 5.69 -0.45 -6.11
CA THR A 102 6.73 -0.08 -5.12
C THR A 102 7.80 -1.14 -5.00
N VAL A 103 7.43 -2.42 -4.89
CA VAL A 103 8.40 -3.52 -4.77
C VAL A 103 9.26 -3.64 -6.03
N SER A 104 8.67 -3.49 -7.22
CA SER A 104 9.43 -3.48 -8.48
C SER A 104 10.44 -2.34 -8.51
N LEU A 105 10.02 -1.11 -8.17
CA LEU A 105 10.91 0.04 -8.10
C LEU A 105 12.10 -0.22 -7.14
N LEU A 106 11.81 -0.69 -5.93
CA LEU A 106 12.84 -0.96 -4.92
C LEU A 106 13.84 -2.04 -5.38
N ARG A 107 13.40 -3.03 -6.16
CA ARG A 107 14.27 -4.08 -6.71
C ARG A 107 15.17 -3.60 -7.84
N GLU A 108 14.79 -2.53 -8.52
CA GLU A 108 15.57 -1.92 -9.60
C GLU A 108 16.60 -0.91 -9.09
N LEU A 109 16.53 -0.52 -7.81
CA LEU A 109 17.49 0.41 -7.22
C LEU A 109 18.90 -0.23 -7.14
N PRO A 110 19.96 0.53 -7.49
CA PRO A 110 21.33 0.17 -7.18
C PRO A 110 21.54 -0.04 -5.67
N ARG A 111 22.49 -0.90 -5.29
CA ARG A 111 22.78 -1.21 -3.88
C ARG A 111 23.19 0.04 -3.08
N ASP A 112 23.99 0.90 -3.67
CA ASP A 112 24.44 2.16 -3.09
C ASP A 112 23.31 3.18 -2.88
N ALA A 113 22.13 2.97 -3.46
CA ALA A 113 20.95 3.79 -3.19
C ALA A 113 20.24 3.45 -1.86
N TRP A 114 20.66 2.38 -1.17
CA TRP A 114 20.08 1.92 0.10
C TRP A 114 20.87 2.31 1.35
N ASP A 115 22.08 2.85 1.17
CA ASP A 115 22.95 3.37 2.23
C ASP A 115 22.62 4.83 2.59
#